data_AF-A0A218UKQ5-F1
#
_entry.id   AF-A0A218UKQ5-F1
#
_cell.length_a   1.000
_cell.length_b   1.000
_cell.length_c   1.000
_cell.angle_alpha   90.00
_cell.angle_beta   90.00
_cell.angle_gamma   90.00
#
_symmetry.space_group_name_H-M   'P 1'
#
loop_
_entity.id
_entity.type
_entity.pdbx_description
1 polymer ?
#
loop_
_entity_poly.entity_id
_entity_poly.type
_entity_poly.pdbx_seq_one_letter_code
_entity_poly.pdbx_strand_id
1 'polypeptide(L)'
;MAEPLRPFRLRGCGGPQKFGVAAGSLRALLRKGCRLLQLPLAGSRLCLYEDGTELTESYFRALPPQTELVLLGPGESWRGCECGAGRGARGQRRPRGSAGAASPAPGASDIERLLAAFCSQQGAVVEAARRLLTDERAPRRQKLLADLIHNLSENILAEDKEDDKKWFEGLESRFKNKSSYLRHSCENRMRGYMREVSGFISNVHPAARDAYRGIIDLMADKLKSVKYNGCYFDRREEEEAARLCTAEGWFSCQN
;
A
#
# COMPACT_ATOMS: atom_id res chain seq x y z
N MET A 1 17.97 -3.46 -37.61
CA MET A 1 16.66 -3.30 -36.94
C MET A 1 16.95 -2.93 -35.48
N ALA A 2 16.74 -1.68 -35.08
CA ALA A 2 16.99 -1.25 -33.70
C ALA A 2 15.83 -1.75 -32.83
N GLU A 3 16.13 -2.55 -31.79
CA GLU A 3 15.11 -3.03 -30.85
C GLU A 3 14.41 -1.84 -30.18
N PRO A 4 13.07 -1.88 -29.99
CA PRO A 4 12.31 -0.78 -29.40
C PRO A 4 12.84 -0.46 -28.00
N LEU A 5 13.11 0.83 -27.75
CA LEU A 5 13.58 1.31 -26.45
C LEU A 5 12.48 1.17 -25.41
N ARG A 6 12.72 0.36 -24.38
CA ARG A 6 11.78 0.16 -23.28
C ARG A 6 12.19 0.97 -22.06
N PRO A 7 11.26 1.68 -21.39
CA PRO A 7 11.57 2.46 -20.19
C PRO A 7 11.66 1.55 -18.96
N PHE A 8 12.72 1.70 -18.16
CA PHE A 8 12.93 0.99 -16.90
C PHE A 8 13.21 1.97 -15.77
N ARG A 9 12.93 1.58 -14.52
CA ARG A 9 13.26 2.38 -13.33
C ARG A 9 14.45 1.75 -12.62
N LEU A 10 15.61 2.41 -12.67
CA LEU A 10 16.82 1.97 -11.99
C LEU A 10 16.95 2.59 -10.60
N ARG A 11 17.48 1.82 -9.66
CA ARG A 11 17.76 2.22 -8.29
C ARG A 11 19.15 1.72 -7.89
N GLY A 12 19.86 2.49 -7.07
CA GLY A 12 21.12 2.04 -6.46
C GLY A 12 20.90 1.20 -5.19
N CYS A 13 21.85 0.33 -4.85
CA CYS A 13 21.85 -0.43 -3.60
C CYS A 13 21.85 0.53 -2.39
N GLY A 14 20.70 0.74 -1.74
CA GLY A 14 20.57 1.56 -0.52
C GLY A 14 20.07 3.00 -0.68
N GLY A 15 19.92 3.52 -1.90
CA GLY A 15 19.36 4.87 -2.13
C GLY A 15 17.84 4.87 -2.34
N PRO A 16 17.06 5.88 -1.91
CA PRO A 16 15.63 6.00 -2.25
C PRO A 16 15.37 6.52 -3.68
N GLN A 17 16.42 6.97 -4.37
CA GLN A 17 16.32 7.65 -5.66
C GLN A 17 16.11 6.66 -6.81
N LYS A 18 15.12 6.96 -7.66
CA LYS A 18 14.78 6.19 -8.87
C LYS A 18 15.15 6.98 -10.12
N PHE A 19 15.80 6.33 -11.08
CA PHE A 19 16.22 6.90 -12.35
C PHE A 19 15.47 6.22 -13.50
N GLY A 20 14.73 6.99 -14.31
CA GLY A 20 14.10 6.47 -15.51
C GLY A 20 15.13 6.31 -16.63
N VAL A 21 15.36 5.08 -17.09
CA VAL A 21 16.32 4.78 -18.16
C VAL A 21 15.68 3.93 -19.24
N ALA A 22 15.69 4.43 -20.48
CA ALA A 22 15.24 3.67 -21.64
C ALA A 22 16.40 2.90 -22.30
N ALA A 23 16.23 1.60 -22.48
CA ALA A 23 17.23 0.74 -23.12
C ALA A 23 16.57 -0.38 -23.95
N GLY A 24 17.19 -0.70 -25.09
CA GLY A 24 16.80 -1.84 -25.93
C GLY A 24 17.46 -3.16 -25.50
N SER A 25 18.60 -3.09 -24.79
CA SER A 25 19.35 -4.27 -24.35
C SER A 25 19.89 -4.12 -22.92
N LEU A 26 20.12 -5.25 -22.25
CA LEU A 26 20.67 -5.30 -20.88
C LEU A 26 22.04 -4.61 -20.78
N ARG A 27 22.93 -4.83 -21.76
CA ARG A 27 24.25 -4.17 -21.83
C ARG A 27 24.14 -2.65 -22.02
N ALA A 28 23.12 -2.17 -22.74
CA ALA A 28 22.88 -0.73 -22.87
C ALA A 28 22.32 -0.14 -21.57
N LEU A 29 21.45 -0.88 -20.88
CA LEU A 29 20.89 -0.49 -19.60
C LEU A 29 21.97 -0.41 -18.51
N LEU A 30 22.85 -1.42 -18.40
CA LEU A 30 24.00 -1.43 -17.50
C LEU A 30 24.93 -0.24 -17.74
N ARG A 31 25.27 0.05 -19.01
CA ARG A 31 26.13 1.19 -19.35
C ARG A 31 25.53 2.53 -18.96
N LYS A 32 24.24 2.72 -19.20
CA LYS A 32 23.54 3.95 -18.81
C LYS A 32 23.40 4.05 -17.29
N GLY A 33 23.05 2.95 -16.62
CA GLY A 33 22.91 2.86 -15.17
C GLY A 33 24.21 3.12 -14.42
N CYS A 34 25.32 2.50 -14.85
CA CYS A 34 26.64 2.70 -14.25
C CYS A 34 27.14 4.14 -14.37
N ARG A 35 26.86 4.82 -15.50
CA ARG A 35 27.16 6.25 -15.66
C ARG A 35 26.33 7.14 -14.74
N LEU A 36 25.06 6.80 -14.53
CA LEU A 36 24.15 7.57 -13.67
C LEU A 36 24.47 7.39 -12.18
N LEU A 37 24.84 6.18 -11.77
CA LEU A 37 25.12 5.82 -10.38
C LEU A 37 26.63 5.84 -10.02
N GLN A 38 27.49 6.26 -10.96
CA GLN A 38 28.95 6.31 -10.81
C GLN A 38 29.60 4.98 -10.36
N LEU A 39 29.09 3.85 -10.86
CA LEU A 39 29.59 2.51 -10.53
C LEU A 39 30.50 1.94 -11.64
N PRO A 40 31.49 1.09 -11.30
CA PRO A 40 32.35 0.45 -12.29
C PRO A 40 31.58 -0.59 -13.10
N LEU A 41 31.74 -0.60 -14.42
CA LEU A 41 31.08 -1.56 -15.31
C LEU A 41 31.50 -3.02 -15.04
N ALA A 42 32.76 -3.22 -14.63
CA ALA A 42 33.28 -4.53 -14.28
C ALA A 42 32.74 -4.95 -12.91
N GLY A 43 32.00 -6.06 -12.86
CA GLY A 43 31.39 -6.59 -11.64
C GLY A 43 29.99 -6.03 -11.33
N SER A 44 29.48 -5.07 -12.11
CA SER A 44 28.12 -4.57 -11.96
C SER A 44 27.06 -5.52 -12.49
N ARG A 45 26.00 -5.73 -11.72
CA ARG A 45 24.87 -6.63 -12.05
C ARG A 45 23.55 -5.89 -11.88
N LEU A 46 22.53 -6.33 -12.61
CA LEU A 46 21.16 -5.87 -12.42
C LEU A 46 20.33 -7.01 -11.84
N CYS A 47 19.50 -6.69 -10.88
CA CYS A 47 18.51 -7.60 -10.34
C CYS A 47 17.15 -6.92 -10.25
N LEU A 48 16.09 -7.73 -10.19
CA LEU A 48 14.75 -7.23 -9.91
C LEU A 48 14.65 -6.71 -8.47
N TYR A 49 13.91 -5.63 -8.29
CA TYR A 49 13.65 -5.09 -6.96
C TYR A 49 12.85 -6.06 -6.07
N GLU A 50 11.90 -6.80 -6.65
CA GLU A 50 10.94 -7.63 -5.92
C GLU A 50 11.62 -8.83 -5.25
N ASP A 51 12.36 -9.65 -6.00
CA ASP A 51 12.86 -10.96 -5.57
C ASP A 51 14.39 -11.07 -5.56
N GLY A 52 15.11 -10.07 -6.09
CA GLY A 52 16.56 -10.13 -6.24
C GLY A 52 17.06 -11.06 -7.33
N THR A 53 16.19 -11.52 -8.23
CA THR A 53 16.60 -12.35 -9.38
C THR A 53 17.53 -11.56 -10.30
N GLU A 54 18.72 -12.12 -10.58
CA GLU A 54 19.68 -11.53 -11.51
C GLU A 54 19.11 -11.51 -12.94
N LEU A 55 19.17 -10.35 -13.61
CA LEU A 55 18.71 -10.22 -14.98
C LEU A 55 19.67 -10.87 -15.97
N THR A 56 19.16 -11.83 -16.72
CA THR A 56 19.77 -12.35 -17.95
C THR A 56 19.17 -11.64 -19.18
N GLU A 57 19.85 -11.70 -20.34
CA GLU A 57 19.34 -11.05 -21.57
C GLU A 57 18.00 -11.63 -22.04
N SER A 58 17.78 -12.93 -21.83
CA SER A 58 16.51 -13.61 -22.14
C SER A 58 15.38 -13.09 -21.24
N TYR A 59 15.64 -12.95 -19.94
CA TYR A 59 14.66 -12.45 -18.98
C TYR A 59 14.33 -10.96 -19.22
N PHE A 60 15.34 -10.15 -19.55
CA PHE A 60 15.16 -8.75 -19.92
C PHE A 60 14.17 -8.53 -21.09
N ARG A 61 14.07 -9.49 -22.02
CA ARG A 61 13.08 -9.43 -23.12
C ARG A 61 11.65 -9.68 -22.66
N ALA A 62 11.45 -10.54 -21.66
CA ALA A 62 10.14 -10.86 -21.12
C ALA A 62 9.60 -9.80 -20.12
N LEU A 63 10.43 -8.86 -19.69
CA LEU A 63 10.04 -7.89 -18.67
C LEU A 63 9.04 -6.82 -19.15
N PRO A 64 8.03 -6.49 -18.31
CA PRO A 64 7.10 -5.40 -18.58
C PRO A 64 7.78 -4.03 -18.71
N PRO A 65 7.10 -3.04 -19.32
CA PRO A 65 7.53 -1.65 -19.26
C PRO A 65 7.49 -1.11 -17.82
N GLN A 66 8.42 -0.22 -17.48
CA GLN A 66 8.55 0.44 -16.17
C GLN A 66 8.93 -0.45 -14.98
N THR A 67 9.42 -1.67 -15.21
CA THR A 67 9.91 -2.55 -14.14
C THR A 67 11.00 -1.89 -13.30
N GLU A 68 10.93 -2.09 -11.97
CA GLU A 68 11.90 -1.58 -11.01
C GLU A 68 13.10 -2.51 -10.87
N LEU A 69 14.29 -1.98 -11.14
CA LEU A 69 15.54 -2.71 -11.22
C LEU A 69 16.56 -2.09 -10.28
N VAL A 70 17.35 -2.93 -9.62
CA VAL A 70 18.42 -2.51 -8.72
C VAL A 70 19.76 -2.78 -9.40
N LEU A 71 20.58 -1.73 -9.50
CA LEU A 71 21.97 -1.83 -9.93
C LEU A 71 22.85 -2.11 -8.73
N LEU A 72 23.57 -3.23 -8.79
CA LEU A 72 24.51 -3.68 -7.79
C LEU A 72 25.93 -3.50 -8.30
N GLY A 73 26.77 -2.88 -7.48
CA GLY A 73 28.21 -2.82 -7.69
C GLY A 73 28.92 -4.14 -7.33
N PRO A 74 30.25 -4.19 -7.55
CA PRO A 74 31.05 -5.38 -7.26
C PRO A 74 30.99 -5.75 -5.78
N GLY A 75 30.49 -6.96 -5.46
CA GLY A 75 30.37 -7.46 -4.09
C GLY A 75 29.08 -7.05 -3.37
N GLU A 76 28.19 -6.29 -4.03
CA GLU A 76 26.86 -6.00 -3.50
C GLU A 76 25.87 -7.10 -3.89
N SER A 77 24.95 -7.43 -2.98
CA SER A 77 23.89 -8.43 -3.21
C SER A 77 22.53 -7.86 -2.79
N TRP A 78 21.51 -8.06 -3.62
CA TRP A 78 20.12 -7.74 -3.29
C TRP A 78 19.34 -9.04 -3.13
N ARG A 79 18.58 -9.17 -2.04
CA ARG A 79 17.75 -10.35 -1.74
C ARG A 79 16.24 -10.06 -1.86
N GLY A 80 15.88 -9.13 -2.74
CA GLY A 80 14.48 -8.70 -2.90
C GLY A 80 14.02 -7.73 -1.83
N CYS A 81 12.84 -7.15 -2.04
CA CYS A 81 12.19 -6.33 -1.04
C CYS A 81 11.47 -7.26 -0.06
N GLU A 82 12.09 -7.56 1.09
CA GLU A 82 11.45 -8.33 2.17
C GLU A 82 10.34 -7.48 2.84
N CYS A 83 9.19 -7.37 2.18
CA CYS A 83 7.92 -7.00 2.78
C CYS A 83 7.14 -8.29 3.12
N GLY A 84 7.31 -8.74 4.36
CA GLY A 84 6.49 -9.68 5.14
C GLY A 84 5.65 -10.76 4.45
N ALA A 85 6.14 -12.02 4.48
CA ALA A 85 5.32 -13.24 4.60
C ALA A 85 6.24 -14.42 4.98
N GLY A 86 5.78 -15.29 5.88
CA GLY A 86 6.62 -16.27 6.56
C GLY A 86 6.90 -17.60 5.84
N ARG A 87 7.61 -18.45 6.62
CA ARG A 87 7.93 -19.88 6.50
C ARG A 87 9.24 -20.28 5.80
N GLY A 88 9.97 -21.15 6.49
CA GLY A 88 10.31 -22.45 5.91
C GLY A 88 11.79 -22.77 5.74
N ALA A 89 12.36 -23.37 6.79
CA ALA A 89 13.58 -24.16 6.85
C ALA A 89 14.14 -24.81 5.56
N ARG A 90 15.45 -24.64 5.36
CA ARG A 90 16.46 -25.68 5.05
C ARG A 90 17.81 -25.08 5.47
N GLY A 91 18.57 -25.59 6.42
CA GLY A 91 18.99 -26.99 6.58
C GLY A 91 20.40 -27.13 6.01
N GLN A 92 21.43 -26.72 6.76
CA GLN A 92 22.80 -27.20 6.58
C GLN A 92 23.63 -27.04 7.86
N ARG A 93 24.43 -28.07 8.11
CA ARG A 93 25.07 -28.42 9.39
C ARG A 93 26.48 -27.83 9.56
N ARG A 94 26.82 -27.58 10.83
CA ARG A 94 28.13 -27.70 11.55
C ARG A 94 29.18 -26.56 11.40
N PRO A 95 30.16 -26.43 12.34
CA PRO A 95 30.33 -27.05 13.67
C PRO A 95 30.58 -26.05 14.83
N ARG A 96 30.71 -26.64 16.04
CA ARG A 96 30.99 -26.03 17.36
C ARG A 96 32.19 -25.07 17.37
N GLY A 97 32.02 -23.96 18.09
CA GLY A 97 33.06 -23.04 18.56
C GLY A 97 32.51 -22.15 19.67
N SER A 98 33.29 -21.92 20.71
CA SER A 98 32.93 -21.50 22.07
C SER A 98 32.62 -20.00 22.26
N ALA A 99 31.71 -19.76 23.22
CA ALA A 99 31.64 -18.65 24.18
C ALA A 99 31.81 -17.20 23.68
N GLY A 100 30.66 -16.53 23.53
CA GLY A 100 30.53 -15.08 23.56
C GLY A 100 29.05 -14.73 23.72
N ALA A 101 28.67 -14.07 24.80
CA ALA A 101 27.31 -13.62 25.04
C ALA A 101 26.93 -12.57 23.98
N ALA A 102 26.35 -13.02 22.88
CA ALA A 102 25.70 -12.17 21.89
C ALA A 102 24.20 -12.17 22.20
N SER A 103 23.66 -10.99 22.53
CA SER A 103 22.22 -10.76 22.57
C SER A 103 21.59 -11.31 21.28
N PRO A 104 20.45 -12.04 21.36
CA PRO A 104 19.83 -12.57 20.16
C PRO A 104 19.43 -11.39 19.26
N ALA A 105 19.83 -11.47 17.99
CA ALA A 105 19.31 -10.58 16.96
C ALA A 105 17.78 -10.65 16.95
N PRO A 106 17.06 -9.55 16.68
CA PRO A 106 15.61 -9.54 16.74
C PRO A 106 15.04 -10.40 15.62
N GLY A 107 14.79 -11.66 15.94
CA GLY A 107 14.09 -12.61 15.08
C GLY A 107 12.58 -12.37 15.16
N ALA A 108 11.80 -13.07 14.34
CA ALA A 108 10.33 -13.02 14.31
C ALA A 108 9.66 -13.07 15.69
N SER A 109 10.29 -13.72 16.67
CA SER A 109 9.86 -13.79 18.07
C SER A 109 9.82 -12.42 18.79
N ASP A 110 10.72 -11.48 18.48
CA ASP A 110 10.69 -10.14 19.08
C ASP A 110 9.56 -9.28 18.52
N ILE A 111 9.22 -9.48 17.24
CA ILE A 111 8.05 -8.83 16.63
C ILE A 111 6.77 -9.36 17.28
N GLU A 112 6.65 -10.68 17.46
CA GLU A 112 5.51 -11.28 18.15
C GLU A 112 5.39 -10.77 19.59
N ARG A 113 6.50 -10.68 20.32
CA ARG A 113 6.52 -10.12 21.68
C ARG A 113 6.11 -8.64 21.70
N LEU A 114 6.54 -7.87 20.70
CA LEU A 114 6.18 -6.47 20.55
C LEU A 114 4.67 -6.31 20.26
N LEU A 115 4.13 -7.09 19.31
CA LEU A 115 2.71 -7.08 18.98
C LEU A 115 1.86 -7.53 20.17
N ALA A 116 2.31 -8.55 20.92
CA ALA A 116 1.63 -9.00 22.14
C ALA A 116 1.61 -7.92 23.24
N ALA A 117 2.68 -7.15 23.38
CA ALA A 117 2.74 -6.02 24.31
C ALA A 117 1.76 -4.91 23.91
N PHE A 118 1.55 -4.69 22.60
CA PHE A 118 0.58 -3.71 22.11
C PHE A 118 -0.87 -4.10 22.44
N CYS A 119 -1.22 -5.38 22.36
CA CYS A 119 -2.56 -5.86 22.70
C CYS A 119 -2.84 -5.82 24.21
N SER A 120 -1.83 -6.06 25.05
CA SER A 120 -2.00 -6.19 26.51
C SER A 120 -1.72 -4.92 27.31
N GLN A 121 -0.93 -3.98 26.77
CA GLN A 121 -0.49 -2.78 27.49
C GLN A 121 -0.62 -1.49 26.64
N GLN A 122 -1.63 -1.44 25.76
CA GLN A 122 -1.86 -0.35 24.80
C GLN A 122 -1.68 1.05 25.39
N GLY A 123 -2.30 1.36 26.54
CA GLY A 123 -2.21 2.68 27.18
C GLY A 123 -0.78 3.05 27.60
N ALA A 124 -0.07 2.14 28.27
CA ALA A 124 1.31 2.38 28.70
C ALA A 124 2.28 2.53 27.51
N VAL A 125 2.05 1.75 26.44
CA VAL A 125 2.84 1.84 25.20
C VAL A 125 2.60 3.18 24.51
N VAL A 126 1.35 3.64 24.42
CA VAL A 126 1.02 4.95 23.82
C VAL A 126 1.66 6.09 24.60
N GLU A 127 1.60 6.07 25.93
CA GLU A 127 2.26 7.09 26.76
C GLU A 127 3.79 7.09 26.56
N ALA A 128 4.41 5.92 26.55
CA ALA A 128 5.85 5.79 26.30
C ALA A 128 6.22 6.32 24.90
N ALA A 129 5.45 5.97 23.88
CA ALA A 129 5.67 6.44 22.52
C ALA A 129 5.52 7.97 22.40
N ARG A 130 4.54 8.57 23.09
CA ARG A 130 4.37 10.04 23.15
C ARG A 130 5.58 10.72 23.80
N ARG A 131 6.11 10.17 24.90
CA ARG A 131 7.31 10.71 25.56
C ARG A 131 8.53 10.64 24.64
N LEU A 132 8.73 9.51 23.96
CA LEU A 132 9.81 9.35 23.00
C LEU A 132 9.69 10.31 21.81
N LEU A 133 8.47 10.60 21.36
CA LEU A 133 8.24 11.49 20.22
C LEU A 133 8.65 12.95 20.51
N THR A 134 8.51 13.42 21.76
CA THR A 134 8.82 14.81 22.15
C THR A 134 10.29 15.18 21.90
N ASP A 135 11.21 14.26 22.20
CA ASP A 135 12.66 14.51 22.13
C ASP A 135 13.32 13.96 20.86
N GLU A 136 12.59 13.18 20.06
CA GLU A 136 13.11 12.53 18.86
C GLU A 136 13.33 13.53 17.72
N ARG A 137 14.52 13.51 17.10
CA ARG A 137 14.89 14.43 16.00
C ARG A 137 14.99 13.73 14.64
N ALA A 138 15.05 12.40 14.60
CA ALA A 138 15.18 11.66 13.36
C ALA A 138 13.80 11.54 12.66
N PRO A 139 13.62 12.07 11.43
CA PRO A 139 12.31 12.12 10.78
C PRO A 139 11.65 10.74 10.58
N ARG A 140 12.47 9.71 10.31
CA ARG A 140 11.95 8.33 10.16
C ARG A 140 11.40 7.77 11.47
N ARG A 141 12.06 8.05 12.60
CA ARG A 141 11.61 7.59 13.92
C ARG A 141 10.40 8.38 14.40
N GLN A 142 10.37 9.69 14.17
CA GLN A 142 9.18 10.51 14.42
C GLN A 142 7.97 9.97 13.68
N LYS A 143 8.11 9.67 12.38
CA LYS A 143 7.02 9.10 11.58
C LYS A 143 6.55 7.75 12.16
N LEU A 144 7.48 6.84 12.45
CA LEU A 144 7.13 5.52 12.99
C LEU A 144 6.40 5.63 14.34
N LEU A 145 6.86 6.50 15.23
CA LEU A 145 6.20 6.74 16.52
C LEU A 145 4.83 7.39 16.35
N ALA A 146 4.69 8.35 15.42
CA ALA A 146 3.41 8.97 15.12
C ALA A 146 2.40 7.95 14.55
N ASP A 147 2.82 7.13 13.59
CA ASP A 147 2.01 6.07 13.00
C ASP A 147 1.61 5.03 14.06
N LEU A 148 2.53 4.65 14.95
CA LEU A 148 2.25 3.74 16.06
C LEU A 148 1.22 4.32 17.04
N ILE A 149 1.42 5.56 17.48
CA ILE A 149 0.48 6.25 18.38
C ILE A 149 -0.90 6.35 17.73
N HIS A 150 -0.95 6.66 16.43
CA HIS A 150 -2.19 6.75 15.68
C HIS A 150 -2.96 5.43 15.71
N ASN A 151 -2.32 4.33 15.27
CA ASN A 151 -2.93 3.00 15.22
C ASN A 151 -3.37 2.50 16.61
N LEU A 152 -2.57 2.75 17.66
CA LEU A 152 -2.90 2.34 19.02
C LEU A 152 -3.87 3.30 19.73
N SER A 153 -4.23 4.45 19.15
CA SER A 153 -5.23 5.35 19.73
C SER A 153 -6.58 5.25 19.04
N GLU A 154 -6.77 4.28 18.14
CA GLU A 154 -8.04 4.09 17.43
C GLU A 154 -9.12 3.52 18.37
N ASN A 155 -10.32 4.08 18.28
CA ASN A 155 -11.49 3.62 19.03
C ASN A 155 -12.50 2.98 18.08
N ILE A 156 -12.17 1.77 17.60
CA ILE A 156 -12.94 1.06 16.57
C ILE A 156 -14.34 0.70 17.08
N LEU A 157 -14.46 0.33 18.36
CA LEU A 157 -15.73 -0.12 18.94
C LEU A 157 -16.73 1.03 19.14
N ALA A 158 -16.26 2.26 19.35
CA ALA A 158 -17.14 3.41 19.42
C ALA A 158 -17.83 3.65 18.08
N GLU A 159 -19.11 3.97 18.14
CA GLU A 159 -19.98 4.08 16.98
C GLU A 159 -20.72 5.41 16.96
N ASP A 160 -21.16 5.88 18.12
CA ASP A 160 -21.85 7.15 18.27
C ASP A 160 -20.86 8.30 18.54
N LYS A 161 -21.26 9.51 18.14
CA LYS A 161 -20.42 10.70 18.22
C LYS A 161 -20.06 11.08 19.65
N GLU A 162 -20.92 10.77 20.58
CA GLU A 162 -20.75 10.99 22.02
C GLU A 162 -19.54 10.22 22.55
N ASP A 163 -19.31 9.00 22.04
CA ASP A 163 -18.27 8.08 22.49
C ASP A 163 -16.92 8.31 21.79
N ASP A 164 -16.91 8.96 20.63
CA ASP A 164 -15.69 9.26 19.87
C ASP A 164 -15.79 10.56 19.07
N LYS A 165 -15.84 11.69 19.78
CA LYS A 165 -15.96 13.02 19.18
C LYS A 165 -14.85 13.33 18.19
N LYS A 166 -13.64 12.82 18.46
CA LYS A 166 -12.44 13.08 17.65
C LYS A 166 -12.61 12.56 16.22
N TRP A 167 -13.22 11.39 16.05
CA TRP A 167 -13.50 10.84 14.72
C TRP A 167 -14.42 11.74 13.87
N PHE A 168 -15.31 12.50 14.50
CA PHE A 168 -16.26 13.39 13.82
C PHE A 168 -15.74 14.85 13.65
N GLU A 169 -14.47 15.12 13.98
CA GLU A 169 -13.88 16.44 13.76
C GLU A 169 -13.88 16.81 12.27
N GLY A 170 -14.39 18.00 11.94
CA GLY A 170 -14.52 18.47 10.56
C GLY A 170 -15.73 17.92 9.78
N LEU A 171 -16.53 17.03 10.37
CA LEU A 171 -17.76 16.52 9.74
C LEU A 171 -18.97 17.43 10.04
N GLU A 172 -19.96 17.40 9.14
CA GLU A 172 -21.23 18.11 9.33
C GLU A 172 -21.97 17.63 10.60
N SER A 173 -22.64 18.55 11.29
CA SER A 173 -23.32 18.29 12.58
C SER A 173 -24.47 17.28 12.51
N ARG A 174 -24.98 17.00 11.30
CA ARG A 174 -26.05 16.02 11.03
C ARG A 174 -25.63 14.57 11.29
N PHE A 175 -24.34 14.25 11.20
CA PHE A 175 -23.85 12.89 11.41
C PHE A 175 -23.71 12.60 12.90
N LYS A 176 -24.42 11.57 13.36
CA LYS A 176 -24.46 11.14 14.77
C LYS A 176 -23.71 9.84 15.02
N ASN A 177 -23.58 8.99 14.01
CA ASN A 177 -22.90 7.72 14.11
C ASN A 177 -22.02 7.45 12.89
N LYS A 178 -20.98 6.64 13.08
CA LYS A 178 -19.95 6.36 12.08
C LYS A 178 -20.53 5.65 10.86
N SER A 179 -21.41 4.68 11.11
CA SER A 179 -22.09 3.88 10.08
C SER A 179 -22.94 4.75 9.14
N SER A 180 -23.71 5.71 9.67
CA SER A 180 -24.49 6.65 8.85
C SER A 180 -23.63 7.54 7.97
N TYR A 181 -22.48 8.00 8.48
CA TYR A 181 -21.54 8.78 7.70
C TYR A 181 -20.92 7.93 6.59
N LEU A 182 -20.47 6.72 6.91
CA LEU A 182 -19.87 5.80 5.94
C LEU A 182 -20.87 5.37 4.86
N ARG A 183 -22.13 5.11 5.25
CA ARG A 183 -23.24 4.88 4.32
C ARG A 183 -23.41 6.06 3.36
N HIS A 184 -23.54 7.27 3.90
CA HIS A 184 -23.64 8.49 3.09
C HIS A 184 -22.41 8.72 2.20
N SER A 185 -21.21 8.40 2.68
CA SER A 185 -19.96 8.47 1.90
C SER A 185 -20.00 7.51 0.72
N CYS A 186 -20.48 6.28 0.92
CA CYS A 186 -20.68 5.32 -0.15
C CYS A 186 -21.72 5.80 -1.18
N GLU A 187 -22.89 6.27 -0.71
CA GLU A 187 -23.93 6.84 -1.56
C GLU A 187 -23.39 7.99 -2.41
N ASN A 188 -22.56 8.86 -1.83
CA ASN A 188 -21.95 9.98 -2.54
C ASN A 188 -21.00 9.55 -3.65
N ARG A 189 -20.27 8.45 -3.48
CA ARG A 189 -19.44 7.87 -4.56
C ARG A 189 -20.34 7.40 -5.71
N MET A 190 -21.40 6.65 -5.41
CA MET A 190 -22.35 6.16 -6.42
C MET A 190 -23.08 7.30 -7.15
N ARG A 191 -23.51 8.34 -6.42
CA ARG A 191 -24.06 9.57 -7.01
C ARG A 191 -23.01 10.32 -7.84
N GLY A 192 -21.74 10.26 -7.45
CA GLY A 192 -20.60 10.77 -8.22
C GLY A 192 -20.50 10.09 -9.59
N TYR A 193 -20.43 8.77 -9.62
CA TYR A 193 -20.38 8.00 -10.86
C TYR A 193 -21.61 8.27 -11.75
N MET A 194 -22.81 8.35 -11.16
CA MET A 194 -24.01 8.70 -11.92
C MET A 194 -23.92 10.10 -12.53
N ARG A 195 -23.34 11.08 -11.84
CA ARG A 195 -23.09 12.43 -12.40
C ARG A 195 -22.10 12.39 -13.55
N GLU A 196 -21.06 11.56 -13.48
CA GLU A 196 -20.11 11.38 -14.60
C GLU A 196 -20.81 10.79 -15.83
N VAL A 197 -21.63 9.74 -15.64
CA VAL A 197 -22.44 9.13 -16.71
C VAL A 197 -23.41 10.14 -17.32
N SER A 198 -24.10 10.92 -16.48
CA SER A 198 -25.00 11.98 -16.94
C SER A 198 -24.27 13.09 -17.69
N GLY A 199 -23.09 13.49 -17.20
CA GLY A 199 -22.25 14.51 -17.82
C GLY A 199 -21.74 14.12 -19.21
N PHE A 200 -21.67 12.82 -19.51
CA PHE A 200 -21.23 12.31 -20.80
C PHE A 200 -22.21 12.57 -21.96
N ILE A 201 -23.45 12.99 -21.67
CA ILE A 201 -24.49 13.23 -22.69
C ILE A 201 -24.07 14.20 -23.81
N SER A 202 -23.17 15.14 -23.52
CA SER A 202 -22.62 16.08 -24.50
C SER A 202 -21.83 15.39 -25.62
N ASN A 203 -21.17 14.27 -25.31
CA ASN A 203 -20.39 13.45 -26.24
C ASN A 203 -21.23 12.45 -27.03
N VAL A 204 -22.53 12.31 -26.70
CA VAL A 204 -23.45 11.42 -27.39
C VAL A 204 -23.99 12.10 -28.66
N HIS A 205 -24.06 11.34 -29.76
CA HIS A 205 -24.60 11.81 -31.03
C HIS A 205 -26.01 12.40 -30.83
N PRO A 206 -26.34 13.59 -31.39
CA PRO A 206 -27.59 14.29 -31.12
C PRO A 206 -28.85 13.43 -31.26
N ALA A 207 -28.91 12.59 -32.31
CA ALA A 207 -30.06 11.71 -32.55
C ALA A 207 -30.28 10.63 -31.47
N ALA A 208 -29.29 10.32 -30.64
CA ALA A 208 -29.36 9.31 -29.59
C ALA A 208 -29.49 9.90 -28.17
N ARG A 209 -29.46 11.22 -28.01
CA ARG A 209 -29.42 11.88 -26.69
C ARG A 209 -30.68 11.63 -25.85
N ASP A 210 -31.84 11.58 -26.47
CA ASP A 210 -33.10 11.34 -25.74
C ASP A 210 -33.21 9.90 -25.25
N ALA A 211 -32.82 8.94 -26.10
CA ALA A 211 -32.71 7.54 -25.68
C ALA A 211 -31.69 7.35 -24.55
N TYR A 212 -30.53 8.00 -24.66
CA TYR A 212 -29.48 7.96 -23.62
C TYR A 212 -29.97 8.53 -22.28
N ARG A 213 -30.70 9.66 -22.32
CA ARG A 213 -31.31 10.26 -21.12
C ARG A 213 -32.36 9.37 -20.49
N GLY A 214 -33.22 8.74 -21.29
CA GLY A 214 -34.17 7.74 -20.78
C GLY A 214 -33.48 6.59 -20.04
N ILE A 215 -32.34 6.11 -20.55
CA ILE A 215 -31.55 5.06 -19.87
C ILE A 215 -30.94 5.58 -18.56
N ILE A 216 -30.39 6.80 -18.57
CA ILE A 216 -29.85 7.46 -17.36
C ILE A 216 -30.92 7.54 -16.27
N ASP A 217 -32.14 7.95 -16.63
CA ASP A 217 -33.24 8.10 -15.67
C ASP A 217 -33.61 6.74 -15.06
N LEU A 218 -33.70 5.68 -15.88
CA LEU A 218 -33.92 4.31 -15.39
C LEU A 218 -32.81 3.83 -14.45
N MET A 219 -31.54 4.08 -14.79
CA MET A 219 -30.41 3.74 -13.92
C MET A 219 -30.48 4.52 -12.59
N ALA A 220 -30.79 5.81 -12.65
CA ALA A 220 -30.91 6.67 -11.48
C ALA A 220 -32.05 6.20 -10.57
N ASP A 221 -33.20 5.84 -11.13
CA ASP A 221 -34.34 5.33 -10.37
C ASP A 221 -34.05 3.97 -9.75
N LYS A 222 -33.35 3.09 -10.47
CA LYS A 222 -32.88 1.84 -9.89
C LYS A 222 -31.92 2.09 -8.73
N LEU A 223 -30.95 2.99 -8.87
CA LEU A 223 -30.03 3.36 -7.79
C LEU A 223 -30.77 3.97 -6.59
N LYS A 224 -31.76 4.84 -6.80
CA LYS A 224 -32.61 5.37 -5.73
C LYS A 224 -33.33 4.25 -4.98
N SER A 225 -33.88 3.27 -5.70
CA SER A 225 -34.60 2.14 -5.09
C SER A 225 -33.74 1.30 -4.15
N VAL A 226 -32.43 1.20 -4.44
CA VAL A 226 -31.44 0.48 -3.62
C VAL A 226 -30.61 1.41 -2.74
N LYS A 227 -31.08 2.65 -2.52
CA LYS A 227 -30.42 3.66 -1.68
C LYS A 227 -28.93 3.86 -2.06
N TYR A 228 -28.65 3.90 -3.37
CA TYR A 228 -27.32 4.09 -3.94
C TYR A 228 -26.26 3.15 -3.35
N ASN A 229 -26.66 1.92 -2.99
CA ASN A 229 -25.79 0.91 -2.41
C ASN A 229 -25.01 1.39 -1.17
N GLY A 230 -25.57 2.33 -0.40
CA GLY A 230 -24.92 2.88 0.79
C GLY A 230 -24.52 1.81 1.81
N CYS A 231 -25.26 0.69 1.85
CA CYS A 231 -25.01 -0.45 2.72
C CYS A 231 -23.61 -1.06 2.56
N TYR A 232 -22.94 -0.88 1.42
CA TYR A 232 -21.62 -1.46 1.16
C TYR A 232 -20.58 -1.05 2.20
N PHE A 233 -20.68 0.16 2.77
CA PHE A 233 -19.72 0.67 3.78
C PHE A 233 -20.27 0.63 5.21
N ASP A 234 -21.46 0.07 5.42
CA ASP A 234 -22.12 0.07 6.70
C ASP A 234 -21.89 -1.24 7.45
N ARG A 235 -21.12 -1.18 8.54
CA ARG A 235 -20.85 -2.35 9.37
C ARG A 235 -22.08 -2.85 10.15
N ARG A 236 -23.10 -2.01 10.34
CA ARG A 236 -24.39 -2.36 10.98
C ARG A 236 -25.41 -2.94 10.00
N GLU A 237 -25.07 -3.09 8.71
CA GLU A 237 -25.94 -3.79 7.76
C GLU A 237 -26.09 -5.27 8.16
N GLU A 238 -27.34 -5.74 8.25
CA GLU A 238 -27.66 -7.09 8.74
C GLU A 238 -27.30 -8.16 7.70
N GLU A 239 -27.47 -7.84 6.42
CA GLU A 239 -27.12 -8.74 5.32
C GLU A 239 -25.60 -8.69 5.08
N GLU A 240 -24.89 -9.72 5.54
CA GLU A 240 -23.43 -9.80 5.40
C GLU A 240 -22.97 -9.76 3.94
N ALA A 241 -23.75 -10.34 3.03
CA ALA A 241 -23.46 -10.30 1.60
C ALA A 241 -23.59 -8.90 0.98
N ALA A 242 -24.32 -7.98 1.64
CA ALA A 242 -24.52 -6.63 1.15
C ALA A 242 -23.34 -5.71 1.53
N ARG A 243 -22.71 -5.90 2.69
CA ARG A 243 -21.59 -5.05 3.15
C ARG A 243 -20.23 -5.56 2.67
N LEU A 244 -19.29 -4.64 2.46
CA LEU A 244 -17.92 -4.94 2.01
C LEU A 244 -16.90 -5.01 3.16
N CYS A 245 -17.36 -4.92 4.40
CA CYS A 245 -16.54 -4.95 5.60
C CYS A 245 -17.01 -5.99 6.63
N THR A 246 -16.14 -6.32 7.58
CA THR A 246 -16.47 -7.20 8.71
C THR A 246 -17.41 -6.52 9.71
N ALA A 247 -17.89 -7.25 10.74
CA ALA A 247 -18.76 -6.72 11.81
C ALA A 247 -18.13 -5.52 12.54
N GLU A 248 -16.81 -5.50 12.61
CA GLU A 248 -16.02 -4.46 13.23
C GLU A 248 -15.72 -3.29 12.28
N GLY A 249 -15.96 -3.45 10.98
CA GLY A 249 -15.74 -2.42 9.96
C GLY A 249 -14.40 -2.52 9.22
N TRP A 250 -13.74 -3.69 9.21
CA TRP A 250 -12.51 -3.90 8.44
C TRP A 250 -12.80 -4.16 6.96
N PHE A 251 -12.16 -3.40 6.07
CA PHE A 251 -12.19 -3.60 4.62
C PHE A 251 -10.91 -4.27 4.16
N SER A 252 -11.01 -5.23 3.25
CA SER A 252 -9.85 -5.87 2.62
C SER A 252 -9.63 -5.33 1.22
N CYS A 253 -8.38 -5.10 0.85
CA CYS A 253 -8.03 -4.70 -0.50
C CYS A 253 -8.25 -5.88 -1.46
N GLN A 254 -8.91 -5.62 -2.59
CA GLN A 254 -9.14 -6.60 -3.65
C GLN A 254 -8.08 -6.43 -4.74
N ASN A 255 -6.87 -6.95 -4.48
CA ASN A 255 -5.76 -7.01 -5.44
C ASN A 255 -5.31 -8.45 -5.62
#